data_AF-A0A9D2ZUL7-F1
#
_entry.id   AF-A0A9D2ZUL7-F1
#
_cell.length_a   1.000
_cell.length_b   1.000
_cell.length_c   1.000
_cell.angle_alpha   90.00
_cell.angle_beta   90.00
_cell.angle_gamma   90.00
#
_symmetry.space_group_name_H-M   'P 1'
#
loop_
_entity.id
_entity.type
_entity.pdbx_description
1 polymer ?
#
loop_
_entity_poly.entity_id
_entity_poly.type
_entity_poly.pdbx_seq_one_letter_code
_entity_poly.pdbx_strand_id
1 'polypeptide(L)'
;MGRPKVKIYYLLMPLAMLYGMVVFIRNKLFDWRVLKSQSFPLPVICIGNLAVGGTGKTPHTEYVARLLKDRVRTAVLSRGYGRRTRGFALVGKYSDPDGTGDEPQQIKYKFGDDIIVAVDESRRDGIARLLAAEDKPGAIILDDAMQHRYVKPGLTIMLTSYDRPFTDDTLLPAGRLRENPGEKHRADIIIVTKCPDGLTPIDYRIMRNKIKPYPYQRLFFTTFAYGDLRRVDDDARLPLAAIGRDCPIL
;
A
#
# COMPACT_ATOMS: atom_id res chain seq x y z
N MET A 1 0.35 -4.26 28.30
CA MET A 1 1.39 -3.44 27.64
C MET A 1 0.71 -2.31 26.89
N GLY A 2 1.08 -1.05 27.13
CA GLY A 2 0.51 0.09 26.42
C GLY A 2 0.95 0.12 24.95
N ARG A 3 0.06 0.50 24.03
CA ARG A 3 0.43 0.68 22.61
C ARG A 3 1.51 1.76 22.49
N PRO A 4 2.53 1.58 21.63
CA PRO A 4 3.56 2.60 21.44
C PRO A 4 2.92 3.88 20.91
N LYS A 5 3.03 4.97 21.68
CA LYS A 5 2.50 6.28 21.27
C LYS A 5 3.22 6.76 20.02
N VAL A 6 2.47 7.31 19.08
CA VAL A 6 3.04 8.00 17.93
C VAL A 6 3.83 9.21 18.43
N LYS A 7 5.10 9.30 18.03
CA LYS A 7 5.96 10.44 18.39
C LYS A 7 5.57 11.65 17.53
N ILE A 8 5.16 12.73 18.18
CA ILE A 8 4.79 14.00 17.52
C ILE A 8 5.85 15.04 17.86
N TYR A 9 6.43 15.65 16.83
CA TYR A 9 7.42 16.71 16.96
C TYR A 9 6.70 18.06 16.99
N TYR A 10 6.30 18.51 18.19
CA TYR A 10 5.51 19.73 18.37
C TYR A 10 6.17 20.99 17.78
N LEU A 11 7.51 21.07 17.81
CA LEU A 11 8.26 22.19 17.21
C LEU A 11 8.06 22.28 15.68
N LEU A 12 7.79 21.16 15.02
CA LEU A 12 7.56 21.09 13.57
C LEU A 12 6.09 21.29 13.18
N MET A 13 5.18 21.53 14.13
CA MET A 13 3.76 21.72 13.87
C MET A 13 3.46 22.90 12.91
N PRO A 14 4.14 24.06 12.99
CA PRO A 14 3.92 25.13 12.01
C PRO A 14 4.24 24.68 10.58
N LEU A 15 5.31 23.91 10.40
CA LEU A 15 5.69 23.36 9.10
C LEU A 15 4.70 22.30 8.63
N ALA A 16 4.16 21.50 9.56
CA ALA A 16 3.12 20.52 9.25
C ALA A 16 1.79 21.16 8.83
N MET A 17 1.45 22.32 9.40
CA MET A 17 0.29 23.10 8.99
C MET A 17 0.47 23.65 7.56
N LEU A 18 1.66 24.16 7.22
CA LEU A 18 1.96 24.62 5.86
C LEU A 18 1.89 23.47 4.85
N TYR A 19 2.49 22.32 5.16
CA TYR A 19 2.38 21.10 4.36
C TYR A 19 0.91 20.68 4.18
N GLY A 20 0.15 20.67 5.28
CA GLY A 20 -1.26 20.35 5.29
C GLY A 20 -2.10 21.26 4.41
N MET A 21 -1.80 22.56 4.39
CA MET A 21 -2.46 23.52 3.52
C MET A 21 -2.22 23.21 2.04
N VAL A 22 -0.97 22.93 1.65
CA VAL A 22 -0.63 22.55 0.27
C VAL A 22 -1.36 21.27 -0.15
N VAL A 23 -1.33 20.24 0.70
CA VAL A 23 -2.02 18.97 0.45
C VAL A 23 -3.54 19.17 0.37
N PHE A 24 -4.11 19.97 1.27
CA PHE A 24 -5.54 20.28 1.28
C PHE A 24 -5.97 21.00 0.00
N ILE A 25 -5.24 22.05 -0.42
CA ILE A 25 -5.51 22.76 -1.66
C ILE A 25 -5.45 21.80 -2.85
N ARG A 26 -4.40 20.99 -2.96
CA ARG A 26 -4.26 19.98 -4.02
C ARG A 26 -5.47 19.04 -4.04
N ASN A 27 -5.90 18.53 -2.88
CA ASN A 27 -7.06 17.66 -2.79
C ASN A 27 -8.35 18.37 -3.19
N LYS A 28 -8.53 19.64 -2.81
CA LYS A 28 -9.68 20.44 -3.25
C LYS A 28 -9.69 20.69 -4.74
N LEU A 29 -8.55 20.89 -5.38
CA LEU A 29 -8.47 21.02 -6.84
C LEU A 29 -8.93 19.74 -7.57
N PHE A 30 -8.68 18.56 -7.00
CA PHE A 30 -9.26 17.31 -7.52
C PHE A 30 -10.76 17.19 -7.22
N ASP A 31 -11.19 17.54 -6.01
CA ASP A 31 -12.62 17.50 -5.61
C ASP A 31 -13.46 18.42 -6.52
N TRP A 32 -12.95 19.61 -6.83
CA TRP A 32 -13.55 20.60 -7.73
C TRP A 32 -13.33 20.31 -9.21
N ARG A 33 -12.68 19.19 -9.56
CA ARG A 33 -12.40 18.75 -10.94
C ARG A 33 -11.54 19.72 -11.76
N VAL A 34 -10.82 20.64 -11.10
CA VAL A 34 -9.80 21.48 -11.74
C VAL A 34 -8.63 20.60 -12.20
N LEU A 35 -8.19 19.70 -11.33
CA LEU A 35 -7.28 18.61 -11.71
C LEU A 35 -8.10 17.41 -12.18
N LYS A 36 -7.77 16.88 -13.36
CA LYS A 36 -8.52 15.79 -13.99
C LYS A 36 -8.01 14.42 -13.55
N SER A 37 -8.91 13.61 -13.00
CA SER A 37 -8.72 12.18 -12.79
C SER A 37 -9.19 11.38 -14.01
N GLN A 38 -8.39 10.39 -14.42
CA GLN A 38 -8.71 9.50 -15.53
C GLN A 38 -9.29 8.19 -15.02
N SER A 39 -10.35 7.70 -15.69
CA SER A 39 -10.88 6.34 -15.49
C SER A 39 -10.40 5.45 -16.63
N PHE A 40 -10.35 4.14 -16.40
CA PHE A 40 -9.88 3.15 -17.36
C PHE A 40 -10.96 2.09 -17.61
N PRO A 41 -10.97 1.43 -18.78
CA PRO A 41 -12.03 0.49 -19.18
C PRO A 41 -11.95 -0.88 -18.48
N LEU A 42 -11.19 -1.01 -17.39
CA LEU A 42 -11.03 -2.23 -16.63
C LEU A 42 -11.03 -1.94 -15.12
N PRO A 43 -11.23 -2.96 -14.27
CA PRO A 43 -11.07 -2.85 -12.84
C PRO A 43 -9.67 -2.37 -12.44
N VAL A 44 -9.62 -1.21 -11.78
CA VAL A 44 -8.42 -0.68 -11.14
C VAL A 44 -8.63 -0.67 -9.63
N ILE A 45 -7.81 -1.42 -8.90
CA ILE A 45 -7.87 -1.54 -7.44
C ILE A 45 -6.70 -0.75 -6.85
N CYS A 46 -7.00 0.24 -6.02
CA CYS A 46 -5.99 1.04 -5.34
C CYS A 46 -5.75 0.47 -3.94
N ILE A 47 -4.49 0.20 -3.60
CA ILE A 47 -4.06 -0.14 -2.25
C ILE A 47 -3.12 0.96 -1.77
N GLY A 48 -3.32 1.44 -0.53
CA GLY A 48 -2.41 2.41 0.05
C GLY A 48 -2.78 2.79 1.47
N ASN A 49 -2.14 3.84 1.95
CA ASN A 49 -2.36 4.34 3.31
C ASN A 49 -2.15 5.86 3.40
N LEU A 50 -2.67 6.45 4.48
CA LEU A 50 -2.54 7.88 4.75
C LEU A 50 -1.21 8.29 5.38
N ALA A 51 -0.43 7.35 5.90
CA ALA A 51 0.82 7.63 6.62
C ALA A 51 2.06 7.18 5.84
N VAL A 52 3.24 7.71 6.19
CA VAL A 52 4.52 7.09 5.84
C VAL A 52 4.84 5.95 6.80
N GLY A 53 5.58 4.96 6.30
CA GLY A 53 5.97 3.76 7.04
C GLY A 53 5.19 2.50 6.68
N GLY A 54 5.65 1.38 7.22
CA GLY A 54 5.14 0.05 6.89
C GLY A 54 3.79 -0.25 7.53
N THR A 55 2.71 -0.03 6.78
CA THR A 55 1.32 -0.44 7.12
C THR A 55 0.97 -1.84 6.59
N GLY A 56 1.93 -2.56 6.02
CA GLY A 56 1.70 -3.88 5.43
C GLY A 56 1.10 -3.85 4.03
N LYS A 57 1.41 -2.82 3.22
CA LYS A 57 0.94 -2.69 1.83
C LYS A 57 1.29 -3.90 0.98
N THR A 58 2.58 -4.25 0.89
CA THR A 58 3.07 -5.34 0.05
C THR A 58 2.34 -6.66 0.31
N PRO A 59 2.20 -7.16 1.57
CA PRO A 59 1.40 -8.36 1.84
C PRO A 59 -0.07 -8.28 1.37
N HIS A 60 -0.72 -7.11 1.47
CA HIS A 60 -2.11 -6.95 1.03
C HIS A 60 -2.20 -6.84 -0.49
N THR A 61 -1.23 -6.20 -1.15
CA THR A 61 -1.09 -6.18 -2.61
C THR A 61 -0.92 -7.60 -3.15
N GLU A 62 -0.05 -8.40 -2.55
CA GLU A 62 0.13 -9.81 -2.88
C GLU A 62 -1.14 -10.63 -2.61
N TYR A 63 -1.83 -10.39 -1.50
CA TYR A 63 -3.08 -11.08 -1.19
C TYR A 63 -4.16 -10.83 -2.25
N VAL A 64 -4.36 -9.57 -2.63
CA VAL A 64 -5.34 -9.21 -3.68
C VAL A 64 -4.91 -9.78 -5.04
N ALA A 65 -3.61 -9.72 -5.38
CA ALA A 65 -3.09 -10.34 -6.60
C ALA A 65 -3.37 -11.85 -6.64
N ARG A 66 -3.16 -12.56 -5.52
CA ARG A 66 -3.43 -13.99 -5.40
C ARG A 66 -4.91 -14.34 -5.56
N LEU A 67 -5.82 -13.50 -5.06
CA LEU A 67 -7.25 -13.72 -5.24
C LEU A 67 -7.72 -13.55 -6.69
N LEU A 68 -7.01 -12.74 -7.48
CA LEU A 68 -7.41 -12.37 -8.84
C LEU A 68 -6.68 -13.16 -9.93
N LYS A 69 -5.45 -13.60 -9.69
CA LYS A 69 -4.59 -14.21 -10.72
C LYS A 69 -5.24 -15.40 -11.43
N ASP A 70 -6.01 -16.22 -10.71
CA ASP A 70 -6.66 -17.42 -11.25
C ASP A 70 -7.97 -17.11 -11.99
N ARG A 71 -8.45 -15.87 -11.93
CA ARG A 71 -9.71 -15.42 -12.53
C ARG A 71 -9.51 -14.49 -13.72
N VAL A 72 -8.51 -13.61 -13.65
CA VAL A 72 -8.22 -12.61 -14.66
C VAL A 72 -6.72 -12.34 -14.72
N ARG A 73 -6.21 -12.03 -15.91
CA ARG A 73 -4.83 -11.59 -16.09
C ARG A 73 -4.60 -10.33 -15.25
N THR A 74 -3.82 -10.45 -14.18
CA THR A 74 -3.67 -9.39 -13.18
C THR A 74 -2.33 -8.70 -13.34
N ALA A 75 -2.31 -7.37 -13.27
CA ALA A 75 -1.08 -6.58 -13.22
C ALA A 75 -0.97 -5.83 -11.90
N VAL A 76 0.23 -5.79 -11.32
CA VAL A 76 0.59 -4.91 -10.20
C VAL A 76 1.43 -3.77 -10.75
N LEU A 77 0.97 -2.54 -10.54
CA LEU A 77 1.69 -1.32 -10.91
C LEU A 77 2.17 -0.61 -9.63
N SER A 78 3.48 -0.65 -9.41
CA SER A 78 4.15 0.03 -8.30
C SER A 78 4.92 1.26 -8.77
N ARG A 79 5.42 2.08 -7.84
CA ARG A 79 6.20 3.29 -8.16
C ARG A 79 7.64 2.94 -8.48
N GLY A 80 8.14 1.82 -7.93
CA GLY A 80 9.56 1.50 -7.94
C GLY A 80 10.34 2.49 -7.06
N TYR A 81 9.93 2.65 -5.79
CA TYR A 81 10.61 3.57 -4.89
C TYR A 81 12.09 3.19 -4.74
N GLY A 82 12.99 4.17 -4.84
CA GLY A 82 14.43 3.95 -4.72
C GLY A 82 15.15 3.48 -5.98
N ARG A 83 14.42 3.19 -7.08
CA ARG A 83 15.05 2.76 -8.33
C ARG A 83 15.81 3.89 -9.03
N ARG A 84 16.83 3.54 -9.82
CA ARG A 84 17.63 4.49 -10.62
C ARG A 84 16.98 4.85 -11.96
N THR A 85 16.18 3.95 -12.52
CA THR A 85 15.50 4.19 -13.81
C THR A 85 14.27 5.10 -13.65
N ARG A 86 13.78 5.65 -14.76
CA ARG A 86 12.58 6.49 -14.81
C ARG A 86 11.63 5.98 -15.89
N GLY A 87 10.34 6.27 -15.73
CA GLY A 87 9.31 5.89 -16.69
C GLY A 87 8.90 4.42 -16.58
N PHE A 88 8.08 3.99 -17.52
CA PHE A 88 7.53 2.64 -17.52
C PHE A 88 8.60 1.57 -17.71
N ALA A 89 8.60 0.55 -16.84
CA ALA A 89 9.36 -0.67 -17.05
C ALA A 89 8.57 -1.90 -16.56
N LEU A 90 8.68 -3.00 -17.30
CA LEU A 90 8.23 -4.32 -16.87
C LEU A 90 9.29 -4.94 -15.96
N VAL A 91 8.85 -5.56 -14.87
CA VAL A 91 9.72 -6.25 -13.93
C VAL A 91 9.82 -7.72 -14.35
N GLY A 92 11.02 -8.13 -14.77
CA GLY A 92 11.36 -9.50 -15.11
C GLY A 92 11.95 -10.26 -13.91
N LYS A 93 12.00 -11.59 -14.00
CA LYS A 93 12.58 -12.43 -12.95
C LYS A 93 14.05 -12.10 -12.65
N TYR A 94 14.79 -11.68 -13.67
CA TYR A 94 16.21 -11.31 -13.60
C TYR A 94 16.44 -9.80 -13.75
N SER A 95 15.41 -8.97 -13.56
CA SER A 95 15.58 -7.53 -13.53
C SER A 95 16.45 -7.13 -12.34
N ASP A 96 17.34 -6.17 -12.58
CA ASP A 96 18.17 -5.58 -11.53
C ASP A 96 17.28 -4.80 -10.54
N PRO A 97 17.29 -5.12 -9.23
CA PRO A 97 16.58 -4.35 -8.22
C PRO A 97 16.95 -2.87 -8.18
N ASP A 98 18.20 -2.50 -8.52
CA ASP A 98 18.58 -1.09 -8.66
C ASP A 98 17.79 -0.40 -9.77
N GLY A 99 17.36 -1.16 -10.78
CA GLY A 99 16.58 -0.71 -11.92
C GLY A 99 15.07 -0.67 -11.68
N THR A 100 14.50 -1.63 -10.96
CA THR A 100 13.02 -1.77 -10.78
C THR A 100 12.54 -1.51 -9.35
N GLY A 101 13.43 -1.54 -8.37
CA GLY A 101 13.14 -1.47 -6.94
C GLY A 101 12.94 -2.85 -6.31
N ASP A 102 13.21 -2.94 -5.01
CA ASP A 102 13.17 -4.20 -4.24
C ASP A 102 11.75 -4.75 -4.09
N GLU A 103 10.77 -3.92 -3.74
CA GLU A 103 9.38 -4.39 -3.53
C GLU A 103 8.76 -4.97 -4.82
N PRO A 104 8.86 -4.32 -6.00
CA PRO A 104 8.39 -4.92 -7.25
C PRO A 104 9.13 -6.22 -7.62
N GLN A 105 10.45 -6.28 -7.40
CA GLN A 105 11.23 -7.48 -7.66
C GLN A 105 10.79 -8.64 -6.77
N GLN A 106 10.53 -8.37 -5.48
CA GLN A 106 10.03 -9.36 -4.53
C GLN A 106 8.66 -9.92 -4.98
N ILE A 107 7.75 -9.07 -5.45
CA ILE A 107 6.45 -9.50 -5.98
C ILE A 107 6.66 -10.37 -7.23
N LYS A 108 7.52 -9.93 -8.17
CA LYS A 108 7.80 -10.70 -9.40
C LYS A 108 8.41 -12.07 -9.09
N TYR A 109 9.33 -12.16 -8.13
CA TYR A 109 9.91 -13.43 -7.71
C TYR A 109 8.85 -14.40 -7.15
N LYS A 110 7.91 -13.91 -6.32
CA LYS A 110 6.87 -14.73 -5.69
C LYS A 110 5.81 -15.25 -6.65
N PHE A 111 5.43 -14.43 -7.65
CA PHE A 111 4.34 -14.77 -8.57
C PHE A 111 4.81 -15.24 -9.93
N GLY A 112 6.10 -15.10 -10.25
CA GLY A 112 6.65 -15.49 -11.55
C GLY A 112 5.85 -14.84 -12.69
N ASP A 113 5.39 -15.66 -13.62
CA ASP A 113 4.62 -15.21 -14.78
C ASP A 113 3.10 -15.27 -14.58
N ASP A 114 2.62 -15.65 -13.39
CA ASP A 114 1.18 -15.68 -13.07
C ASP A 114 0.56 -14.27 -13.09
N ILE A 115 1.35 -13.23 -12.78
CA ILE A 115 0.94 -11.84 -12.83
C ILE A 115 1.97 -10.99 -13.56
N ILE A 116 1.52 -9.85 -14.09
CA ILE A 116 2.37 -8.82 -14.64
C ILE A 116 2.81 -7.91 -13.50
N VAL A 117 4.08 -7.56 -13.43
CA VAL A 117 4.59 -6.57 -12.47
C VAL A 117 5.26 -5.45 -13.26
N ALA A 118 4.85 -4.21 -13.00
CA ALA A 118 5.36 -3.04 -13.69
C ALA A 118 5.61 -1.88 -12.71
N VAL A 119 6.49 -0.98 -13.12
CA VAL A 119 6.88 0.20 -12.35
C VAL A 119 6.81 1.45 -13.20
N ASP A 120 6.23 2.51 -12.63
CA ASP A 120 6.10 3.82 -13.27
C ASP A 120 5.81 4.91 -12.23
N GLU A 121 6.44 6.08 -12.29
CA GLU A 121 6.08 7.23 -11.44
C GLU A 121 4.68 7.77 -11.75
N SER A 122 4.26 7.68 -13.01
CA SER A 122 2.96 8.09 -13.50
C SER A 122 2.03 6.90 -13.58
N ARG A 123 1.11 6.78 -12.60
CA ARG A 123 0.08 5.73 -12.63
C ARG A 123 -0.78 5.75 -13.90
N ARG A 124 -1.00 6.93 -14.49
CA ARG A 124 -1.74 7.03 -15.76
C ARG A 124 -0.95 6.47 -16.93
N ASP A 125 0.34 6.81 -17.02
CA ASP A 125 1.21 6.30 -18.09
C ASP A 125 1.37 4.79 -17.96
N GLY A 126 1.68 4.30 -16.76
CA GLY A 126 1.87 2.87 -16.52
C GLY A 126 0.63 2.04 -16.83
N ILE A 127 -0.58 2.52 -16.50
CA ILE A 127 -1.83 1.85 -16.90
C ILE A 127 -1.98 1.88 -18.43
N ALA A 128 -1.74 3.02 -19.09
CA ALA A 128 -1.86 3.13 -20.54
C ALA A 128 -0.88 2.21 -21.27
N ARG A 129 0.36 2.11 -20.78
CA ARG A 129 1.40 1.20 -21.31
C ARG A 129 1.01 -0.27 -21.13
N LEU A 130 0.48 -0.65 -19.96
CA LEU A 130 -0.04 -1.99 -19.73
C LEU A 130 -1.21 -2.34 -20.66
N LEU A 131 -2.07 -1.37 -20.99
CA LEU A 131 -3.19 -1.57 -21.91
C LEU A 131 -2.78 -1.63 -23.39
N ALA A 132 -1.63 -1.06 -23.73
CA ALA A 132 -1.06 -1.09 -25.06
C ALA A 132 -0.20 -2.35 -25.32
N ALA A 133 0.20 -3.07 -24.27
CA ALA A 133 0.96 -4.32 -24.38
C ALA A 133 0.15 -5.42 -25.08
N GLU A 134 0.84 -6.44 -25.60
CA GLU A 134 0.19 -7.61 -26.19
C GLU A 134 -0.52 -8.45 -25.12
N ASP A 135 0.18 -8.72 -24.01
CA ASP A 135 -0.38 -9.39 -22.81
C ASP A 135 -1.12 -8.38 -21.92
N LYS A 136 -2.35 -8.04 -22.33
CA LYS A 136 -3.16 -7.03 -21.63
C LYS A 136 -3.75 -7.59 -20.33
N PRO A 137 -3.62 -6.87 -19.20
CA PRO A 137 -4.28 -7.28 -17.97
C PRO A 137 -5.79 -7.04 -18.04
N GLY A 138 -6.56 -7.97 -17.48
CA GLY A 138 -7.98 -7.81 -17.19
C GLY A 138 -8.26 -7.06 -15.88
N ALA A 139 -7.27 -6.93 -14.98
CA ALA A 139 -7.35 -6.11 -13.77
C ALA A 139 -5.99 -5.51 -13.39
N ILE A 140 -5.98 -4.30 -12.86
CA ILE A 140 -4.75 -3.63 -12.38
C ILE A 140 -4.86 -3.30 -10.90
N ILE A 141 -3.85 -3.68 -10.12
CA ILE A 141 -3.67 -3.32 -8.73
C ILE A 141 -2.60 -2.22 -8.66
N LEU A 142 -2.97 -1.06 -8.11
CA LEU A 142 -2.05 0.04 -7.87
C LEU A 142 -1.49 -0.05 -6.45
N ASP A 143 -0.19 -0.27 -6.36
CA ASP A 143 0.51 -0.32 -5.09
C ASP A 143 0.93 1.08 -4.63
N ASP A 144 0.68 1.37 -3.36
CA ASP A 144 0.84 2.67 -2.69
C ASP A 144 0.30 3.87 -3.47
N ALA A 145 -0.93 3.78 -3.98
CA ALA A 145 -1.48 4.76 -4.91
C ALA A 145 -2.56 5.67 -4.33
N MET A 146 -2.76 5.68 -3.00
CA MET A 146 -3.86 6.44 -2.39
C MET A 146 -3.71 7.96 -2.59
N GLN A 147 -2.48 8.47 -2.72
CA GLN A 147 -2.17 9.87 -3.04
C GLN A 147 -2.19 10.18 -4.56
N HIS A 148 -2.25 9.15 -5.41
CA HIS A 148 -2.23 9.28 -6.87
C HIS A 148 -3.65 9.51 -7.43
N ARG A 149 -4.25 10.64 -7.04
CA ARG A 149 -5.62 11.03 -7.45
C ARG A 149 -5.83 11.26 -8.96
N TYR A 150 -4.76 11.26 -9.76
CA TYR A 150 -4.87 11.33 -11.22
C TYR A 150 -5.50 10.09 -11.86
N VAL A 151 -5.60 8.98 -11.12
CA VAL A 151 -6.35 7.80 -11.52
C VAL A 151 -7.57 7.68 -10.63
N LYS A 152 -8.73 7.40 -11.23
CA LYS A 152 -9.96 7.07 -10.52
C LYS A 152 -10.07 5.53 -10.42
N PRO A 153 -9.74 4.93 -9.26
CA PRO A 153 -9.89 3.49 -9.08
C PRO A 153 -11.38 3.11 -8.98
N GLY A 154 -11.68 1.86 -9.33
CA GLY A 154 -13.01 1.26 -9.11
C GLY A 154 -13.19 0.73 -7.69
N LEU A 155 -12.09 0.45 -6.98
CA LEU A 155 -12.08 0.03 -5.58
C LEU A 155 -10.83 0.60 -4.89
N THR A 156 -10.98 1.18 -3.70
CA THR A 156 -9.87 1.69 -2.88
C THR A 156 -9.84 1.00 -1.52
N ILE A 157 -8.69 0.37 -1.23
CA ILE A 157 -8.38 -0.30 0.02
C ILE A 157 -7.34 0.53 0.78
N MET A 158 -7.75 1.08 1.92
CA MET A 158 -6.87 1.84 2.81
C MET A 158 -6.39 0.96 3.97
N LEU A 159 -5.08 0.94 4.18
CA LEU A 159 -4.44 0.22 5.28
C LEU A 159 -4.07 1.16 6.43
N THR A 160 -4.24 0.67 7.66
CA THR A 160 -3.79 1.36 8.88
C THR A 160 -3.25 0.35 9.88
N SER A 161 -2.13 0.63 10.54
CA SER A 161 -1.58 -0.29 11.55
C SER A 161 -2.38 -0.20 12.86
N TYR A 162 -2.58 -1.34 13.54
CA TYR A 162 -3.26 -1.43 14.83
C TYR A 162 -2.59 -0.59 15.93
N ASP A 163 -1.27 -0.70 16.06
CA ASP A 163 -0.52 0.01 17.11
C ASP A 163 -0.44 1.52 16.87
N ARG A 164 -0.50 1.91 15.60
CA ARG A 164 -0.23 3.28 15.15
C ARG A 164 -1.26 3.71 14.11
N PRO A 165 -2.55 3.79 14.48
CA PRO A 165 -3.61 4.10 13.54
C PRO A 165 -3.49 5.55 13.06
N PHE A 166 -3.93 5.81 11.84
CA PHE A 166 -3.87 7.17 11.26
C PHE A 166 -4.61 8.23 12.08
N THR A 167 -5.52 7.83 12.96
CA THR A 167 -6.29 8.70 13.85
C THR A 167 -5.48 9.27 15.01
N ASP A 168 -4.32 8.67 15.33
CA ASP A 168 -3.44 9.06 16.45
C ASP A 168 -2.24 9.92 16.02
N ASP A 169 -2.21 10.32 14.76
CA ASP A 169 -1.04 10.90 14.13
C ASP A 169 -1.38 12.29 13.58
N THR A 170 -0.35 13.04 13.22
CA THR A 170 -0.46 14.35 12.59
C THR A 170 0.30 14.37 11.26
N LEU A 171 0.13 15.45 10.52
CA LEU A 171 0.76 15.63 9.22
C LEU A 171 2.28 15.70 9.30
N LEU A 172 2.94 15.28 8.22
CA LEU A 172 4.35 15.52 7.99
C LEU A 172 4.65 17.03 8.03
N PRO A 173 5.81 17.46 8.53
CA PRO A 173 6.86 16.63 9.14
C PRO A 173 6.72 16.43 10.65
N ALA A 174 5.67 16.97 11.30
CA ALA A 174 5.47 16.83 12.75
C ALA A 174 5.08 15.40 13.16
N GLY A 175 4.35 14.70 12.29
CA GLY A 175 3.98 13.30 12.44
C GLY A 175 4.30 12.51 11.18
N ARG A 176 3.49 11.50 10.85
CA ARG A 176 3.72 10.62 9.69
C ARG A 176 2.62 10.69 8.66
N LEU A 177 1.55 11.44 8.87
CA LEU A 177 0.47 11.51 7.88
C LEU A 177 0.91 12.29 6.63
N ARG A 178 0.73 11.67 5.46
CA ARG A 178 0.86 12.30 4.14
C ARG A 178 -0.35 13.16 3.81
N GLU A 179 -1.50 12.80 4.39
CA GLU A 179 -2.79 13.43 4.12
C GLU A 179 -3.64 13.45 5.38
N ASN A 180 -4.59 14.38 5.47
CA ASN A 180 -5.47 14.50 6.62
C ASN A 180 -6.27 13.21 6.87
N PRO A 181 -6.58 12.85 8.13
CA PRO A 181 -7.41 11.68 8.45
C PRO A 181 -8.76 11.66 7.74
N GLY A 182 -9.32 12.82 7.41
CA GLY A 182 -10.57 12.96 6.65
C GLY A 182 -10.50 12.42 5.22
N GLU A 183 -9.31 12.30 4.63
CA GLU A 183 -9.10 11.71 3.29
C GLU A 183 -9.42 10.21 3.25
N LYS A 184 -9.66 9.57 4.40
CA LYS A 184 -10.20 8.21 4.47
C LYS A 184 -11.50 8.05 3.68
N HIS A 185 -12.28 9.11 3.48
CA HIS A 185 -13.54 9.05 2.73
C HIS A 185 -13.37 8.53 1.28
N ARG A 186 -12.15 8.56 0.74
CA ARG A 186 -11.86 8.00 -0.59
C ARG A 186 -11.73 6.48 -0.60
N ALA A 187 -11.67 5.84 0.57
CA ALA A 187 -11.56 4.40 0.70
C ALA A 187 -12.94 3.73 0.72
N ASP A 188 -13.09 2.61 0.05
CA ASP A 188 -14.27 1.73 0.14
C ASP A 188 -14.07 0.70 1.25
N ILE A 189 -12.82 0.28 1.45
CA ILE A 189 -12.42 -0.70 2.45
C ILE A 189 -11.31 -0.11 3.30
N ILE A 190 -11.43 -0.25 4.61
CA ILE A 190 -10.38 0.06 5.59
C ILE A 190 -9.94 -1.24 6.24
N ILE A 191 -8.64 -1.52 6.23
CA ILE A 191 -8.06 -2.70 6.88
C ILE A 191 -7.12 -2.24 7.99
N VAL A 192 -7.40 -2.70 9.21
CA VAL A 192 -6.51 -2.54 10.35
C VAL A 192 -5.52 -3.70 10.34
N THR A 193 -4.27 -3.41 10.04
CA THR A 193 -3.20 -4.39 9.87
C THR A 193 -2.37 -4.55 11.13
N LYS A 194 -1.58 -5.63 11.22
CA LYS A 194 -0.70 -5.92 12.37
C LYS A 194 -1.49 -6.02 13.68
N CYS A 195 -2.70 -6.56 13.62
CA CYS A 195 -3.49 -6.82 14.81
C CYS A 195 -2.77 -7.88 15.67
N PRO A 196 -2.70 -7.71 17.00
CA PRO A 196 -2.20 -8.76 17.87
C PRO A 196 -3.11 -9.98 17.82
N ASP A 197 -2.55 -11.14 18.11
CA ASP A 197 -3.35 -12.34 18.29
C ASP A 197 -4.24 -12.19 19.53
N GLY A 198 -5.47 -12.70 19.44
CA GLY A 198 -6.42 -12.67 20.57
C GLY A 198 -7.14 -11.33 20.79
N LEU A 199 -7.36 -10.52 19.76
CA LEU A 199 -8.23 -9.34 19.87
C LEU A 199 -9.62 -9.68 20.42
N THR A 200 -10.06 -8.93 21.43
CA THR A 200 -11.40 -9.10 22.03
C THR A 200 -12.45 -8.30 21.26
N PRO A 201 -13.76 -8.62 21.39
CA PRO A 201 -14.85 -7.78 20.86
C PRO A 201 -14.76 -6.30 21.26
N ILE A 202 -14.21 -6.02 22.44
CA ILE A 202 -14.00 -4.65 22.93
C ILE A 202 -12.91 -3.94 22.12
N ASP A 203 -11.81 -4.60 21.80
CA ASP A 203 -10.73 -4.01 21.01
C ASP A 203 -11.20 -3.62 19.61
N TYR A 204 -11.98 -4.49 18.96
CA TYR A 204 -12.61 -4.19 17.67
C TYR A 204 -13.52 -2.97 17.76
N ARG A 205 -14.33 -2.87 18.82
CA ARG A 205 -15.24 -1.73 19.03
C ARG A 205 -14.48 -0.44 19.29
N ILE A 206 -13.42 -0.46 20.10
CA ILE A 206 -12.54 0.68 20.34
C ILE A 206 -11.95 1.17 19.02
N MET A 207 -11.37 0.26 18.22
CA MET A 207 -10.76 0.64 16.96
C MET A 207 -11.78 1.17 15.95
N ARG A 208 -12.96 0.55 15.85
CA ARG A 208 -14.07 1.06 15.02
C ARG A 208 -14.50 2.46 15.44
N ASN A 209 -14.68 2.72 16.73
CA ASN A 209 -15.07 4.03 17.26
C ASN A 209 -13.99 5.09 17.04
N LYS A 210 -12.73 4.67 16.94
CA LYS A 210 -11.60 5.54 16.65
C LYS A 210 -11.53 5.92 15.18
N ILE A 211 -11.65 4.91 14.31
CA ILE A 211 -11.61 5.09 12.85
C ILE A 211 -12.87 5.82 12.37
N LYS A 212 -14.04 5.57 12.98
CA LYS A 212 -15.36 6.08 12.57
C LYS A 212 -15.59 5.89 11.06
N PRO A 213 -15.62 4.65 10.54
CA PRO A 213 -15.84 4.42 9.12
C PRO A 213 -17.18 5.04 8.68
N TYR A 214 -17.24 5.57 7.46
CA TYR A 214 -18.51 6.01 6.88
C TYR A 214 -19.43 4.79 6.62
N PRO A 215 -20.76 4.99 6.47
CA PRO A 215 -21.69 3.87 6.29
C PRO A 215 -21.38 2.93 5.10
N TYR A 216 -20.79 3.46 4.02
CA TYR A 216 -20.39 2.66 2.86
C TYR A 216 -19.05 1.94 3.04
N GLN A 217 -18.27 2.28 4.07
CA GLN A 217 -16.93 1.75 4.27
C GLN A 217 -16.97 0.44 5.04
N ARG A 218 -16.32 -0.59 4.49
CA ARG A 218 -16.13 -1.85 5.19
C ARG A 218 -14.85 -1.80 6.02
N LEU A 219 -14.93 -2.26 7.27
CA LEU A 219 -13.80 -2.31 8.19
C LEU A 219 -13.41 -3.76 8.46
N PHE A 220 -12.17 -4.12 8.15
CA PHE A 220 -11.57 -5.44 8.41
C PHE A 220 -10.33 -5.32 9.29
N PHE A 221 -9.90 -6.46 9.83
CA PHE A 221 -8.76 -6.59 10.73
C PHE A 221 -7.90 -7.76 10.28
N THR A 222 -6.59 -7.59 10.24
CA THR A 222 -5.64 -8.63 9.82
C THR A 222 -4.47 -8.74 10.80
N THR A 223 -4.08 -9.98 11.10
CA THR A 223 -2.84 -10.34 11.83
C THR A 223 -1.81 -10.87 10.83
N PHE A 224 -0.53 -10.85 11.19
CA PHE A 224 0.50 -11.53 10.40
C PHE A 224 0.62 -12.97 10.86
N ALA A 225 0.50 -13.91 9.92
CA ALA A 225 0.95 -15.27 10.10
C ALA A 225 2.31 -15.40 9.40
N TYR A 226 3.38 -15.49 10.18
CA TYR A 226 4.71 -15.74 9.64
C TYR A 226 4.84 -17.21 9.27
N GLY A 227 5.30 -17.48 8.05
CA GLY A 227 5.65 -18.82 7.61
C GLY A 227 7.10 -19.16 7.96
N ASP A 228 7.53 -20.34 7.48
CA ASP A 228 8.93 -20.74 7.54
C ASP A 228 9.83 -19.74 6.81
N LEU A 229 11.06 -19.58 7.32
CA LEU A 229 12.12 -18.89 6.61
C LEU A 229 12.37 -19.58 5.27
N ARG A 230 12.48 -18.80 4.20
CA ARG A 230 12.80 -19.30 2.87
C ARG A 230 14.11 -18.66 2.41
N ARG A 231 15.07 -19.49 2.02
CA ARG A 231 16.32 -19.04 1.42
C ARG A 231 16.03 -18.47 0.03
N VAL A 232 16.65 -17.33 -0.29
CA VAL A 232 16.37 -16.58 -1.54
C VAL A 232 16.85 -17.35 -2.78
N ASP A 233 17.92 -18.15 -2.64
CA ASP A 233 18.62 -18.75 -3.77
C ASP A 233 18.11 -20.15 -4.18
N ASP A 234 17.60 -20.96 -3.25
CA ASP A 234 17.32 -22.38 -3.51
C ASP A 234 16.06 -22.94 -2.85
N ASP A 235 15.10 -22.09 -2.47
CA ASP A 235 13.81 -22.49 -1.90
C ASP A 235 13.87 -23.34 -0.61
N ALA A 236 15.07 -23.52 -0.04
CA ALA A 236 15.26 -24.20 1.23
C ALA A 236 14.44 -23.51 2.33
N ARG A 237 13.79 -24.32 3.17
CA ARG A 237 12.92 -23.84 4.25
C ARG A 237 13.51 -24.17 5.60
N LEU A 238 13.49 -23.19 6.50
CA LEU A 238 13.83 -23.36 7.90
C LEU A 238 12.64 -22.91 8.74
N PRO A 239 12.22 -23.69 9.77
CA PRO A 239 11.15 -23.25 10.65
C PRO A 239 11.46 -21.88 11.25
N LEU A 240 10.45 -21.03 11.43
CA LEU A 240 10.65 -19.72 12.08
C LEU A 240 11.27 -19.87 13.49
N ALA A 241 10.93 -20.98 14.17
CA ALA A 241 11.50 -21.35 15.46
C ALA A 241 13.02 -21.61 15.44
N ALA A 242 13.62 -21.80 14.26
CA ALA A 242 15.06 -21.96 14.10
C ALA A 242 15.82 -20.63 14.26
N ILE A 243 15.13 -19.47 14.29
CA ILE A 243 15.74 -18.17 14.59
C ILE A 243 16.05 -18.10 16.10
N GLY A 244 17.23 -18.60 16.48
CA GLY A 244 17.86 -18.35 17.77
C GLY A 244 18.72 -17.07 17.76
N ARG A 245 19.23 -16.68 18.93
CA ARG A 245 20.18 -15.55 19.06
C ARG A 245 21.45 -15.73 18.23
N ASP A 246 21.84 -16.98 17.99
CA ASP A 246 23.05 -17.35 17.26
C ASP A 246 22.78 -17.73 15.80
N CYS A 247 21.56 -17.52 15.29
CA CYS A 247 21.27 -17.76 13.88
C CYS A 247 21.89 -16.62 13.06
N PRO A 248 22.91 -16.87 12.22
CA PRO A 248 23.46 -15.84 11.35
C PRO A 248 22.40 -15.48 10.31
N ILE A 249 21.73 -14.36 10.52
CA ILE A 249 20.87 -13.73 9.51
C ILE A 249 21.80 -12.80 8.72
N LEU A 250 22.58 -13.38 7.80
CA LEU A 250 23.33 -12.68 6.76
C LEU A 250 23.09 -13.37 5.42
#